data_AF-A0A8T0I8E9-F1
#
_entry.id   AF-A0A8T0I8E9-F1
#
_cell.length_a   1.000
_cell.length_b   1.000
_cell.length_c   1.000
_cell.angle_alpha   90.00
_cell.angle_beta   90.00
_cell.angle_gamma   90.00
#
_symmetry.space_group_name_H-M   'P 1'
#
loop_
_entity.id
_entity.type
_entity.pdbx_description
1 polymer ?
#
loop_
_entity_poly.entity_id
_entity_poly.type
_entity_poly.pdbx_seq_one_letter_code
_entity_poly.pdbx_strand_id
1 'polypeptide(L)'
;MALAGGCVGVAMVASAGQSRLQEGLVSQFVARTTCSPSLSLGSHFPSQFCGSYSKGARMVNSSTQRFVVPRAAAASATMAESMTKIADTFAALKEQGKVALIPYLTAGDPDLDTTAEAMRLLDACGADIIELGVPYSDPLADGPVIQAAATRSLAKGTTLDKVLSMLKEVSPSLRAPVVLFTYYNPILKRGMEPFLKAIKEAGGSGLVVPDVPLEETDKLRERTTANGLELILLTTPTTPKSRMDTIAKASQGFVYLVSLTGVTGARTSVQSRVQGLLKELKEVTDKPIAVGFGISLPEHAAQVVEWGADGVIVGSAIVKILGEAASPKEGLAALEKFTNDLKNALP
;
A
#
# COMPACT_ATOMS: atom_id res chain seq x y z
N MET A 1 8.67 -62.28 -29.51
CA MET A 1 7.59 -61.64 -28.71
C MET A 1 7.54 -60.19 -29.14
N ALA A 2 6.36 -59.74 -29.59
CA ALA A 2 6.10 -58.57 -30.44
C ALA A 2 6.37 -57.20 -29.77
N LEU A 3 6.86 -56.22 -30.57
CA LEU A 3 6.25 -54.92 -30.97
C LEU A 3 5.98 -53.92 -29.81
N ALA A 4 6.64 -52.75 -29.74
CA ALA A 4 6.51 -51.52 -30.55
C ALA A 4 5.57 -50.46 -29.92
N GLY A 5 6.13 -49.27 -29.67
CA GLY A 5 5.56 -47.95 -29.95
C GLY A 5 4.33 -47.42 -29.18
N GLY A 6 4.31 -46.11 -28.94
CA GLY A 6 3.04 -45.37 -28.81
C GLY A 6 3.04 -44.20 -27.84
N CYS A 7 3.30 -43.00 -28.36
CA CYS A 7 2.90 -41.73 -27.77
C CYS A 7 1.41 -41.48 -28.12
N VAL A 8 0.52 -41.17 -27.16
CA VAL A 8 -0.76 -40.50 -27.42
C VAL A 8 -1.18 -39.69 -26.19
N GLY A 9 -1.47 -38.40 -26.38
CA GLY A 9 -2.05 -37.53 -25.37
C GLY A 9 -3.54 -37.78 -25.14
N VAL A 10 -4.06 -37.22 -24.06
CA VAL A 10 -5.50 -37.03 -23.89
C VAL A 10 -5.76 -35.53 -23.74
N ALA A 11 -6.40 -34.99 -24.77
CA ALA A 11 -7.15 -33.75 -24.73
C ALA A 11 -8.65 -34.07 -24.51
N MET A 12 -9.43 -33.01 -24.27
CA MET A 12 -10.89 -32.92 -24.03
C MET A 12 -11.31 -33.12 -22.56
N VAL A 13 -12.19 -32.31 -21.99
CA VAL A 13 -13.39 -31.68 -22.58
C VAL A 13 -13.61 -30.27 -22.02
N ALA A 14 -13.83 -29.31 -22.91
CA ALA A 14 -14.53 -28.06 -22.60
C ALA A 14 -16.04 -28.35 -22.49
N SER A 15 -16.67 -27.98 -21.37
CA SER A 15 -18.13 -27.95 -21.25
C SER A 15 -18.57 -26.51 -21.03
N ALA A 16 -19.32 -26.01 -22.00
CA ALA A 16 -20.17 -24.84 -21.86
C ALA A 16 -21.50 -25.27 -21.24
N GLY A 17 -21.99 -24.49 -20.28
CA GLY A 17 -23.40 -24.42 -19.92
C GLY A 17 -23.78 -25.16 -18.63
N GLN A 18 -23.85 -24.42 -17.52
CA GLN A 18 -25.02 -24.48 -16.63
C GLN A 18 -25.10 -23.21 -15.79
N SER A 19 -26.02 -22.35 -16.22
CA SER A 19 -26.61 -21.27 -15.45
C SER A 19 -27.42 -21.83 -14.26
N ARG A 20 -27.42 -21.07 -13.16
CA ARG A 20 -28.28 -21.19 -11.97
C ARG A 20 -27.98 -22.39 -11.08
N LEU A 21 -27.37 -22.11 -9.93
CA LEU A 21 -27.78 -22.54 -8.58
C LEU A 21 -26.57 -22.35 -7.64
N GLN A 22 -26.38 -21.13 -7.14
CA GLN A 22 -25.68 -20.87 -5.88
C GLN A 22 -26.04 -19.47 -5.37
N GLU A 23 -27.35 -19.26 -5.19
CA GLU A 23 -27.86 -18.28 -4.24
C GLU A 23 -28.32 -19.08 -3.02
N GLY A 24 -27.82 -18.71 -1.84
CA GLY A 24 -28.34 -19.23 -0.57
C GLY A 24 -27.37 -20.11 0.22
N LEU A 25 -26.27 -19.53 0.72
CA LEU A 25 -25.57 -20.08 1.89
C LEU A 25 -24.72 -19.04 2.62
N VAL A 26 -25.28 -17.86 2.87
CA VAL A 26 -24.78 -16.93 3.91
C VAL A 26 -25.96 -16.25 4.59
N SER A 27 -26.79 -17.04 5.28
CA SER A 27 -27.71 -16.53 6.29
C SER A 27 -28.21 -17.69 7.13
N GLN A 28 -27.48 -17.99 8.21
CA GLN A 28 -27.96 -18.64 9.43
C GLN A 28 -26.75 -18.97 10.30
N PHE A 29 -26.31 -18.02 11.13
CA PHE A 29 -25.69 -18.32 12.42
C PHE A 29 -25.62 -17.06 13.29
N VAL A 30 -26.78 -16.44 13.55
CA VAL A 30 -26.95 -15.50 14.67
C VAL A 30 -28.37 -15.68 15.20
N ALA A 31 -28.57 -16.55 16.18
CA ALA A 31 -29.67 -16.42 17.15
C ALA A 31 -29.50 -17.36 18.36
N ARG A 32 -29.65 -16.75 19.55
CA ARG A 32 -30.01 -17.32 20.87
C ARG A 32 -28.89 -17.88 21.74
N THR A 33 -28.56 -17.15 22.81
CA THR A 33 -29.15 -17.39 24.15
C THR A 33 -28.93 -16.19 25.09
N THR A 34 -29.96 -15.86 25.89
CA THR A 34 -29.99 -14.84 26.96
C THR A 34 -30.36 -15.49 28.31
N CYS A 35 -29.80 -14.93 29.40
CA CYS A 35 -30.14 -15.01 30.86
C CYS A 35 -30.07 -16.38 31.57
N SER A 36 -29.30 -16.65 32.65
CA SER A 36 -29.10 -16.08 34.02
C SER A 36 -29.48 -17.18 35.07
N PRO A 37 -29.21 -17.13 36.41
CA PRO A 37 -28.32 -16.31 37.26
C PRO A 37 -27.50 -17.11 38.34
N SER A 38 -26.77 -16.33 39.17
CA SER A 38 -26.38 -16.58 40.59
C SER A 38 -25.14 -17.40 40.94
N LEU A 39 -24.19 -16.75 41.65
CA LEU A 39 -23.63 -17.21 42.93
C LEU A 39 -22.81 -16.09 43.59
N SER A 40 -23.11 -15.86 44.87
CA SER A 40 -22.53 -14.89 45.80
C SER A 40 -21.29 -15.42 46.52
N LEU A 41 -20.47 -14.50 47.06
CA LEU A 41 -19.52 -14.57 48.21
C LEU A 41 -18.19 -13.90 47.78
N GLY A 42 -17.56 -12.97 48.48
CA GLY A 42 -17.83 -12.29 49.75
C GLY A 42 -16.64 -11.36 50.07
N SER A 43 -16.95 -10.18 50.62
CA SER A 43 -16.20 -9.40 51.62
C SER A 43 -14.66 -9.22 51.52
N HIS A 44 -14.18 -7.97 51.43
CA HIS A 44 -13.44 -7.25 52.50
C HIS A 44 -12.82 -5.95 51.95
N PHE A 45 -13.29 -4.81 52.48
CA PHE A 45 -12.58 -3.53 52.58
C PHE A 45 -11.93 -3.48 54.00
N PRO A 46 -10.86 -2.71 54.27
CA PRO A 46 -11.04 -1.25 54.38
C PRO A 46 -9.87 -0.36 53.93
N SER A 47 -10.27 0.89 53.73
CA SER A 47 -9.52 2.14 53.65
C SER A 47 -8.57 2.40 54.83
N GLN A 48 -7.50 3.16 54.56
CA GLN A 48 -7.10 4.43 55.22
C GLN A 48 -5.57 4.59 55.17
N PHE A 49 -5.08 5.73 54.69
CA PHE A 49 -4.25 6.60 55.53
C PHE A 49 -4.20 8.02 54.96
N CYS A 50 -4.66 8.94 55.81
CA CYS A 50 -4.56 10.38 55.69
C CYS A 50 -3.24 10.82 56.37
N GLY A 51 -2.52 11.77 55.78
CA GLY A 51 -1.28 12.30 56.32
C GLY A 51 -1.14 13.79 56.03
N SER A 52 -1.76 14.60 56.88
CA SER A 52 -1.60 16.05 57.00
C SER A 52 -0.22 16.42 57.55
N TYR A 53 0.43 17.47 57.01
CA TYR A 53 1.36 18.30 57.78
C TYR A 53 1.20 19.77 57.40
N SER A 54 1.14 20.60 58.43
CA SER A 54 0.89 22.04 58.37
C SER A 54 2.03 22.83 59.01
N LYS A 55 2.22 24.05 58.51
CA LYS A 55 2.81 25.26 59.11
C LYS A 55 4.35 25.41 59.14
N GLY A 56 4.78 26.51 58.52
CA GLY A 56 6.11 27.11 58.68
C GLY A 56 6.28 28.34 57.79
N ALA A 57 5.54 29.42 58.07
CA ALA A 57 5.76 30.71 57.41
C ALA A 57 6.97 31.43 58.00
N ARG A 58 7.93 31.83 57.16
CA ARG A 58 8.86 32.92 57.43
C ARG A 58 9.13 33.68 56.14
N MET A 59 8.69 34.93 56.11
CA MET A 59 9.03 35.92 55.09
C MET A 59 10.53 36.24 55.15
N VAL A 60 11.23 36.09 54.03
CA VAL A 60 12.46 36.84 53.75
C VAL A 60 12.37 37.33 52.32
N ASN A 61 12.52 38.64 52.16
CA ASN A 61 12.37 39.39 50.94
C ASN A 61 13.74 39.40 50.22
N SER A 62 13.86 38.83 49.02
CA SER A 62 14.98 39.14 48.12
C SER A 62 14.62 38.86 46.67
N SER A 63 14.50 39.95 45.91
CA SER A 63 14.68 40.08 44.46
C SER A 63 15.10 38.81 43.71
N THR A 64 14.24 38.32 42.83
CA THR A 64 14.66 37.42 41.75
C THR A 64 13.91 37.80 40.48
N GLN A 65 14.69 38.11 39.44
CA GLN A 65 14.23 38.45 38.10
C GLN A 65 13.30 37.35 37.58
N ARG A 66 12.10 37.73 37.13
CA ARG A 66 11.20 36.83 36.42
C ARG A 66 11.77 36.60 35.02
N PHE A 67 12.37 35.43 34.83
CA PHE A 67 12.57 34.84 33.51
C PHE A 67 11.19 34.56 32.91
N VAL A 68 10.83 35.30 31.87
CA VAL A 68 9.64 35.01 31.07
C VAL A 68 9.96 33.81 30.19
N VAL A 69 9.35 32.66 30.47
CA VAL A 69 9.38 31.50 29.58
C VAL A 69 8.45 31.82 28.40
N PRO A 70 8.93 31.86 27.14
CA PRO A 70 8.02 32.04 26.01
C PRO A 70 7.19 30.77 25.86
N ARG A 71 5.87 30.94 25.88
CA ARG A 71 4.88 29.90 25.63
C ARG A 71 4.99 29.48 24.16
N ALA A 72 5.66 28.35 23.90
CA ALA A 72 5.70 27.71 22.60
C ALA A 72 4.30 27.17 22.25
N ALA A 73 3.46 28.04 21.68
CA ALA A 73 2.15 27.71 21.16
C ALA A 73 2.00 28.34 19.76
N ALA A 74 2.87 27.93 18.83
CA ALA A 74 2.77 28.28 17.41
C ALA A 74 3.50 27.29 16.47
N ALA A 75 3.93 26.13 16.94
CA ALA A 75 4.65 25.13 16.12
C ALA A 75 3.80 23.90 15.74
N SER A 76 2.52 23.86 16.15
CA SER A 76 1.65 22.71 15.92
C SER A 76 0.71 22.86 14.72
N ALA A 77 0.66 24.04 14.09
CA ALA A 77 -0.23 24.33 12.96
C ALA A 77 0.46 24.22 11.59
N THR A 78 1.79 24.12 11.56
CA THR A 78 2.61 24.08 10.34
C THR A 78 3.00 22.68 9.87
N MET A 79 2.54 21.61 10.54
CA MET A 79 2.81 20.22 10.15
C MET A 79 1.65 19.57 9.39
N ALA A 80 0.49 20.25 9.29
CA ALA A 80 -0.68 19.77 8.56
C ALA A 80 -0.73 20.24 7.09
N GLU A 81 0.06 21.25 6.74
CA GLU A 81 0.41 21.68 5.38
C GLU A 81 1.85 21.18 5.16
N SER A 82 2.16 20.07 4.48
CA SER A 82 1.85 19.74 3.10
C SER A 82 2.15 18.25 2.87
N MET A 83 1.21 17.37 3.18
CA MET A 83 1.30 16.01 2.61
C MET A 83 0.87 16.11 1.15
N THR A 84 1.82 15.99 0.23
CA THR A 84 1.58 16.06 -1.21
C THR A 84 0.55 15.01 -1.62
N LYS A 85 -0.51 15.42 -2.31
CA LYS A 85 -1.46 14.48 -2.91
C LYS A 85 -0.81 13.80 -4.11
N ILE A 86 -1.20 12.57 -4.40
CA ILE A 86 -0.68 11.82 -5.53
C ILE A 86 -1.09 12.50 -6.83
N ALA A 87 -2.31 13.02 -6.92
CA ALA A 87 -2.76 13.82 -8.07
C ALA A 87 -1.87 15.05 -8.33
N ASP A 88 -1.42 15.74 -7.26
CA ASP A 88 -0.56 16.93 -7.39
C ASP A 88 0.83 16.55 -7.92
N THR A 89 1.38 15.41 -7.49
CA THR A 89 2.64 14.86 -8.03
C THR A 89 2.55 14.63 -9.54
N PHE A 90 1.49 13.96 -10.01
CA PHE A 90 1.30 13.73 -11.44
C PHE A 90 1.10 15.02 -12.23
N ALA A 91 0.37 16.00 -11.69
CA ALA A 91 0.20 17.29 -12.33
C ALA A 91 1.55 18.00 -12.52
N ALA A 92 2.38 18.05 -11.47
CA ALA A 92 3.70 18.66 -11.54
C ALA A 92 4.66 17.95 -12.52
N LEU A 93 4.59 16.61 -12.59
CA LEU A 93 5.38 15.84 -13.56
C LEU A 93 4.94 16.11 -15.00
N LYS A 94 3.63 16.18 -15.25
CA LYS A 94 3.07 16.50 -16.57
C LYS A 94 3.54 17.87 -17.06
N GLU A 95 3.56 18.88 -16.20
CA GLU A 95 4.09 20.22 -16.52
C GLU A 95 5.58 20.20 -16.89
N GLN A 96 6.35 19.27 -16.31
CA GLN A 96 7.77 19.08 -16.61
C GLN A 96 8.02 18.15 -17.80
N GLY A 97 6.98 17.56 -18.39
CA GLY A 97 7.12 16.54 -19.44
C GLY A 97 7.74 15.23 -18.95
N LYS A 98 7.62 14.93 -17.66
CA LYS A 98 8.20 13.75 -17.00
C LYS A 98 7.15 12.67 -16.74
N VAL A 99 7.63 11.45 -16.52
CA VAL A 99 6.83 10.28 -16.13
C VAL A 99 7.17 9.87 -14.70
N ALA A 100 6.15 9.48 -13.93
CA ALA A 100 6.33 9.03 -12.55
C ALA A 100 7.05 7.67 -12.48
N LEU A 101 8.09 7.57 -11.65
CA LEU A 101 8.66 6.30 -11.20
C LEU A 101 8.04 5.91 -9.85
N ILE A 102 7.43 4.72 -9.79
CA ILE A 102 6.68 4.23 -8.64
C ILE A 102 7.24 2.87 -8.18
N PRO A 103 8.32 2.86 -7.37
CA PRO A 103 8.83 1.63 -6.77
C PRO A 103 7.87 1.06 -5.74
N TYR A 104 7.75 -0.28 -5.69
CA TYR A 104 7.02 -1.01 -4.66
C TYR A 104 7.97 -1.80 -3.75
N LEU A 105 7.72 -1.71 -2.44
CA LEU A 105 8.41 -2.45 -1.39
C LEU A 105 7.42 -3.34 -0.63
N THR A 106 7.88 -4.50 -0.14
CA THR A 106 7.15 -5.25 0.90
C THR A 106 7.69 -4.86 2.26
N ALA A 107 6.86 -4.27 3.11
CA ALA A 107 7.28 -3.79 4.41
C ALA A 107 7.79 -4.95 5.27
N GLY A 108 8.97 -4.77 5.87
CA GLY A 108 9.60 -5.78 6.71
C GLY A 108 10.36 -6.87 5.96
N ASP A 109 10.62 -6.69 4.65
CA ASP A 109 11.49 -7.58 3.87
C ASP A 109 12.74 -6.82 3.35
N PRO A 110 13.96 -7.13 3.85
CA PRO A 110 14.25 -8.18 4.83
C PRO A 110 13.80 -7.82 6.25
N ASP A 111 13.72 -6.55 6.65
CA ASP A 111 13.22 -6.10 7.95
C ASP A 111 12.77 -4.63 7.87
N LEU A 112 12.16 -4.11 8.94
CA LEU A 112 11.56 -2.77 8.94
C LEU A 112 12.61 -1.66 8.90
N ASP A 113 13.78 -1.87 9.51
CA ASP A 113 14.88 -0.90 9.48
C ASP A 113 15.41 -0.77 8.04
N THR A 114 15.64 -1.90 7.37
CA THR A 114 16.04 -1.92 5.96
C THR A 114 14.94 -1.34 5.07
N THR A 115 13.65 -1.57 5.39
CA THR A 115 12.52 -0.96 4.66
C THR A 115 12.57 0.56 4.76
N ALA A 116 12.80 1.09 5.97
CA ALA A 116 12.89 2.53 6.22
C ALA A 116 14.07 3.17 5.46
N GLU A 117 15.22 2.51 5.44
CA GLU A 117 16.39 2.95 4.66
C GLU A 117 16.11 2.89 3.15
N ALA A 118 15.49 1.81 2.66
CA ALA A 118 15.12 1.66 1.26
C ALA A 118 14.15 2.76 0.81
N MET A 119 13.16 3.13 1.63
CA MET A 119 12.23 4.22 1.30
C MET A 119 12.96 5.57 1.11
N ARG A 120 13.89 5.91 2.01
CA ARG A 120 14.70 7.14 1.89
C ARG A 120 15.60 7.11 0.67
N LEU A 121 16.20 5.96 0.39
CA LEU A 121 17.07 5.75 -0.76
C LEU A 121 16.31 5.88 -2.08
N LEU A 122 15.11 5.27 -2.17
CA LEU A 122 14.23 5.42 -3.33
C LEU A 122 13.82 6.87 -3.55
N ASP A 123 13.43 7.59 -2.49
CA ASP A 123 13.13 9.02 -2.58
C ASP A 123 14.34 9.83 -3.08
N ALA A 124 15.52 9.57 -2.54
CA ALA A 124 16.77 10.24 -2.94
C ALA A 124 17.13 9.96 -4.41
N CYS A 125 16.84 8.75 -4.90
CA CYS A 125 17.03 8.35 -6.30
C CYS A 125 15.97 8.93 -7.26
N GLY A 126 14.97 9.67 -6.75
CA GLY A 126 13.96 10.32 -7.57
C GLY A 126 12.75 9.44 -7.88
N ALA A 127 12.41 8.50 -6.98
CA ALA A 127 11.06 7.95 -6.93
C ALA A 127 10.06 9.09 -6.74
N ASP A 128 9.01 9.10 -7.56
CA ASP A 128 8.01 10.16 -7.54
C ASP A 128 6.85 9.81 -6.60
N ILE A 129 6.57 8.52 -6.42
CA ILE A 129 5.59 7.93 -5.49
C ILE A 129 6.20 6.64 -4.96
N ILE A 130 6.00 6.29 -3.69
CA ILE A 130 6.47 5.00 -3.14
C ILE A 130 5.25 4.14 -2.77
N GLU A 131 5.17 2.93 -3.31
CA GLU A 131 4.20 1.94 -2.86
C GLU A 131 4.79 1.06 -1.74
N LEU A 132 4.04 0.93 -0.64
CA LEU A 132 4.44 0.15 0.53
C LEU A 132 3.40 -0.95 0.82
N GLY A 133 3.77 -2.18 0.49
CA GLY A 133 2.98 -3.38 0.75
C GLY A 133 2.99 -3.79 2.21
N VAL A 134 1.82 -3.90 2.82
CA VAL A 134 1.66 -4.54 4.14
C VAL A 134 1.69 -6.06 3.93
N PRO A 135 2.60 -6.80 4.58
CA PRO A 135 2.69 -8.25 4.40
C PRO A 135 1.40 -8.93 4.86
N TYR A 136 0.89 -9.85 4.04
CA TYR A 136 -0.39 -10.52 4.24
C TYR A 136 -0.26 -12.03 4.04
N SER A 137 -1.01 -12.82 4.81
CA SER A 137 -0.93 -14.28 4.82
C SER A 137 -1.51 -14.93 3.57
N ASP A 138 -2.53 -14.30 2.97
CA ASP A 138 -3.30 -14.87 1.85
C ASP A 138 -3.34 -13.90 0.64
N PRO A 139 -2.18 -13.53 0.07
CA PRO A 139 -2.11 -12.46 -0.91
C PRO A 139 -2.51 -12.95 -2.32
N LEU A 140 -3.81 -12.94 -2.61
CA LEU A 140 -4.39 -13.52 -3.84
C LEU A 140 -3.92 -12.86 -5.15
N ALA A 141 -3.50 -11.59 -5.12
CA ALA A 141 -3.08 -10.85 -6.30
C ALA A 141 -1.56 -10.91 -6.53
N ASP A 142 -0.80 -11.34 -5.52
CA ASP A 142 0.64 -11.35 -5.55
C ASP A 142 1.18 -12.64 -6.16
N GLY A 143 2.25 -12.52 -6.93
CA GLY A 143 3.00 -13.65 -7.45
C GLY A 143 4.12 -14.10 -6.52
N PRO A 144 4.87 -15.13 -6.92
CA PRO A 144 5.75 -15.89 -6.03
C PRO A 144 6.82 -15.04 -5.35
N VAL A 145 7.32 -13.99 -6.00
CA VAL A 145 8.35 -13.09 -5.42
C VAL A 145 7.79 -12.30 -4.24
N ILE A 146 6.61 -11.69 -4.41
CA ILE A 146 5.98 -10.88 -3.35
C ILE A 146 5.40 -11.79 -2.26
N GLN A 147 4.88 -12.97 -2.62
CA GLN A 147 4.49 -14.00 -1.65
C GLN A 147 5.66 -14.44 -0.75
N ALA A 148 6.83 -14.68 -1.35
CA ALA A 148 8.04 -15.03 -0.59
C ALA A 148 8.50 -13.89 0.33
N ALA A 149 8.46 -12.64 -0.15
CA ALA A 149 8.76 -11.45 0.65
C ALA A 149 7.80 -11.29 1.84
N ALA A 150 6.49 -11.42 1.59
CA ALA A 150 5.49 -11.39 2.65
C ALA A 150 5.73 -12.51 3.68
N THR A 151 6.08 -13.72 3.23
CA THR A 151 6.42 -14.85 4.12
C THR A 151 7.63 -14.53 5.01
N ARG A 152 8.72 -14.01 4.44
CA ARG A 152 9.91 -13.61 5.22
C ARG A 152 9.58 -12.51 6.23
N SER A 153 8.82 -11.51 5.81
CA SER A 153 8.41 -10.40 6.67
C SER A 153 7.50 -10.86 7.83
N LEU A 154 6.50 -11.71 7.56
CA LEU A 154 5.63 -12.27 8.59
C LEU A 154 6.40 -13.17 9.56
N ALA A 155 7.37 -13.95 9.08
CA ALA A 155 8.22 -14.79 9.93
C ALA A 155 9.06 -13.96 10.94
N LYS A 156 9.37 -12.71 10.61
CA LYS A 156 10.02 -11.74 11.50
C LYS A 156 9.03 -10.96 12.39
N GLY A 157 7.74 -11.30 12.33
CA GLY A 157 6.70 -10.72 13.17
C GLY A 157 6.32 -9.30 12.77
N THR A 158 6.46 -8.94 11.49
CA THR A 158 5.93 -7.67 10.96
C THR A 158 4.41 -7.65 11.08
N THR A 159 3.86 -6.54 11.58
CA THR A 159 2.41 -6.31 11.71
C THR A 159 2.05 -4.96 11.12
N LEU A 160 0.76 -4.76 10.80
CA LEU A 160 0.26 -3.46 10.35
C LEU A 160 0.67 -2.31 11.30
N ASP A 161 0.60 -2.52 12.62
CA ASP A 161 1.01 -1.49 13.60
C ASP A 161 2.49 -1.16 13.51
N LYS A 162 3.36 -2.16 13.34
CA LYS A 162 4.79 -1.92 13.17
C LYS A 162 5.10 -1.21 11.85
N VAL A 163 4.38 -1.56 10.77
CA VAL A 163 4.51 -0.88 9.48
C VAL A 163 4.10 0.58 9.58
N LEU A 164 2.96 0.88 10.21
CA LEU A 164 2.48 2.25 10.38
C LEU A 164 3.37 3.06 11.33
N SER A 165 3.93 2.43 12.38
CA SER A 165 4.91 3.09 13.26
C SER A 165 6.17 3.47 12.51
N MET A 166 6.75 2.55 11.73
CA MET A 166 7.92 2.82 10.89
C MET A 166 7.60 3.91 9.87
N LEU A 167 6.46 3.82 9.18
CA LEU A 167 6.05 4.82 8.19
C LEU A 167 5.90 6.21 8.82
N LYS A 168 5.37 6.30 10.04
CA LYS A 168 5.24 7.58 10.78
C LYS A 168 6.59 8.23 11.09
N GLU A 169 7.63 7.42 11.32
CA GLU A 169 8.99 7.91 11.57
C GLU A 169 9.69 8.33 10.28
N VAL A 170 9.42 7.65 9.18
CA VAL A 170 10.10 7.86 7.89
C VAL A 170 9.44 8.95 7.06
N SER A 171 8.11 9.02 7.03
CA SER A 171 7.35 9.88 6.12
C SER A 171 7.72 11.37 6.19
N PRO A 172 8.08 11.97 7.34
CA PRO A 172 8.51 13.38 7.37
C PRO A 172 9.83 13.65 6.63
N SER A 173 10.61 12.61 6.34
CA SER A 173 11.86 12.70 5.58
C SER A 173 11.71 12.41 4.08
N LEU A 174 10.52 12.04 3.62
CA LEU A 174 10.24 11.73 2.23
C LEU A 174 9.59 12.92 1.52
N ARG A 175 9.91 13.08 0.24
CA ARG A 175 9.24 14.04 -0.66
C ARG A 175 8.12 13.35 -1.42
N ALA A 176 8.36 12.10 -1.83
CA ALA A 176 7.41 11.26 -2.53
C ALA A 176 6.24 10.88 -1.60
N PRO A 177 4.98 11.06 -2.04
CA PRO A 177 3.84 10.52 -1.32
C PRO A 177 3.91 9.00 -1.25
N VAL A 178 3.46 8.44 -0.12
CA VAL A 178 3.42 6.99 0.10
C VAL A 178 2.02 6.45 -0.13
N VAL A 179 1.91 5.44 -0.98
CA VAL A 179 0.69 4.67 -1.22
C VAL A 179 0.79 3.36 -0.46
N LEU A 180 -0.12 3.13 0.49
CA LEU A 180 -0.18 1.85 1.18
C LEU A 180 -0.87 0.81 0.28
N PHE A 181 -0.27 -0.35 0.14
CA PHE A 181 -0.84 -1.48 -0.60
C PHE A 181 -1.21 -2.58 0.40
N THR A 182 -2.48 -2.97 0.47
CA THR A 182 -2.93 -4.03 1.37
C THR A 182 -4.17 -4.73 0.84
N TYR A 183 -4.58 -5.82 1.48
CA TYR A 183 -5.82 -6.53 1.18
C TYR A 183 -6.97 -6.04 2.07
N TYR A 184 -8.20 -6.38 1.72
CA TYR A 184 -9.38 -5.84 2.40
C TYR A 184 -9.54 -6.36 3.84
N ASN A 185 -9.09 -7.59 4.11
CA ASN A 185 -9.27 -8.21 5.43
C ASN A 185 -8.61 -7.43 6.60
N PRO A 186 -7.36 -6.91 6.50
CA PRO A 186 -6.81 -5.96 7.46
C PRO A 186 -7.71 -4.75 7.77
N ILE A 187 -8.40 -4.22 6.76
CA ILE A 187 -9.33 -3.08 6.89
C ILE A 187 -10.56 -3.52 7.67
N LEU A 188 -11.14 -4.67 7.33
CA LEU A 188 -12.29 -5.25 8.02
C LEU A 188 -11.98 -5.51 9.50
N LYS A 189 -10.83 -6.12 9.81
CA LYS A 189 -10.43 -6.49 11.17
C LYS A 189 -10.25 -5.28 12.08
N ARG A 190 -9.66 -4.20 11.58
CA ARG A 190 -9.44 -2.96 12.35
C ARG A 190 -10.68 -2.06 12.37
N GLY A 191 -11.56 -2.22 11.40
CA GLY A 191 -12.60 -1.26 11.06
C GLY A 191 -12.06 -0.19 10.12
N MET A 192 -12.89 0.21 9.16
CA MET A 192 -12.51 1.12 8.07
C MET A 192 -12.03 2.48 8.58
N GLU A 193 -12.77 3.13 9.50
CA GLU A 193 -12.40 4.48 9.97
C GLU A 193 -11.09 4.49 10.76
N PRO A 194 -10.90 3.65 11.80
CA PRO A 194 -9.63 3.61 12.52
C PRO A 194 -8.46 3.22 11.62
N PHE A 195 -8.70 2.36 10.61
CA PHE A 195 -7.68 1.98 9.64
C PHE A 195 -7.22 3.18 8.80
N LEU A 196 -8.14 3.88 8.15
CA LEU A 196 -7.81 5.02 7.28
C LEU A 196 -7.17 6.17 8.05
N LYS A 197 -7.67 6.48 9.25
CA LYS A 197 -7.09 7.48 10.14
C LYS A 197 -5.64 7.13 10.51
N ALA A 198 -5.37 5.86 10.84
CA ALA A 198 -4.02 5.42 11.19
C ALA A 198 -3.04 5.52 10.01
N ILE A 199 -3.50 5.27 8.77
CA ILE A 199 -2.69 5.50 7.57
C ILE A 199 -2.36 6.99 7.43
N LYS A 200 -3.37 7.85 7.55
CA LYS A 200 -3.17 9.29 7.40
C LYS A 200 -2.21 9.83 8.46
N GLU A 201 -2.36 9.41 9.71
CA GLU A 201 -1.48 9.79 10.83
C GLU A 201 -0.05 9.27 10.69
N ALA A 202 0.15 8.16 9.98
CA ALA A 202 1.48 7.67 9.64
C ALA A 202 2.13 8.44 8.47
N GLY A 203 1.39 9.31 7.78
CA GLY A 203 1.88 10.04 6.61
C GLY A 203 1.65 9.29 5.29
N GLY A 204 0.67 8.39 5.23
CA GLY A 204 0.18 7.87 3.94
C GLY A 204 -0.60 8.93 3.15
N SER A 205 -0.49 8.88 1.83
CA SER A 205 -1.23 9.74 0.90
C SER A 205 -2.28 8.98 0.09
N GLY A 206 -2.13 7.66 -0.07
CA GLY A 206 -3.08 6.86 -0.84
C GLY A 206 -3.16 5.40 -0.38
N LEU A 207 -4.10 4.70 -0.99
CA LEU A 207 -4.41 3.31 -0.68
C LEU A 207 -4.71 2.52 -1.96
N VAL A 208 -4.15 1.32 -2.08
CA VAL A 208 -4.50 0.30 -3.07
C VAL A 208 -5.04 -0.92 -2.32
N VAL A 209 -6.22 -1.40 -2.74
CA VAL A 209 -6.85 -2.61 -2.19
C VAL A 209 -7.28 -3.53 -3.34
N PRO A 210 -6.43 -4.49 -3.76
CA PRO A 210 -6.60 -5.20 -5.03
C PRO A 210 -7.76 -6.21 -5.03
N ASP A 211 -8.22 -6.64 -3.86
CA ASP A 211 -9.27 -7.65 -3.68
C ASP A 211 -10.68 -7.07 -3.48
N VAL A 212 -10.86 -5.75 -3.62
CA VAL A 212 -12.19 -5.10 -3.55
C VAL A 212 -12.68 -4.79 -4.96
N PRO A 213 -13.79 -5.40 -5.42
CA PRO A 213 -14.37 -5.09 -6.72
C PRO A 213 -14.96 -3.67 -6.72
N LEU A 214 -14.97 -3.01 -7.89
CA LEU A 214 -15.49 -1.65 -8.07
C LEU A 214 -16.82 -1.40 -7.36
N GLU A 215 -17.76 -2.33 -7.46
CA GLU A 215 -19.10 -2.29 -6.88
C GLU A 215 -19.11 -2.13 -5.35
N GLU A 216 -18.07 -2.63 -4.68
CA GLU A 216 -17.95 -2.58 -3.22
C GLU A 216 -17.06 -1.44 -2.74
N THR A 217 -16.45 -0.68 -3.66
CA THR A 217 -15.54 0.42 -3.30
C THR A 217 -16.26 1.70 -2.90
N ASP A 218 -17.56 1.87 -3.12
CA ASP A 218 -18.28 3.14 -2.87
C ASP A 218 -18.04 3.72 -1.47
N LYS A 219 -18.27 2.90 -0.44
CA LYS A 219 -18.02 3.29 0.96
C LYS A 219 -16.54 3.54 1.23
N LEU A 220 -15.67 2.70 0.67
CA LEU A 220 -14.23 2.86 0.86
C LEU A 220 -13.72 4.16 0.22
N ARG A 221 -14.20 4.52 -0.98
CA ARG A 221 -13.86 5.77 -1.67
C ARG A 221 -14.31 6.99 -0.88
N GLU A 222 -15.55 6.98 -0.40
CA GLU A 222 -16.09 8.07 0.42
C GLU A 222 -15.22 8.30 1.67
N ARG A 223 -14.90 7.23 2.41
CA ARG A 223 -14.14 7.33 3.67
C ARG A 223 -12.67 7.64 3.45
N THR A 224 -12.07 7.10 2.38
CA THR A 224 -10.69 7.42 1.99
C THR A 224 -10.58 8.92 1.67
N THR A 225 -11.52 9.45 0.89
CA THR A 225 -11.61 10.90 0.59
C THR A 225 -11.79 11.74 1.85
N ALA A 226 -12.71 11.34 2.74
CA ALA A 226 -12.98 12.05 3.99
C ALA A 226 -11.75 12.12 4.92
N ASN A 227 -10.83 11.16 4.80
CA ASN A 227 -9.58 11.12 5.55
C ASN A 227 -8.40 11.78 4.81
N GLY A 228 -8.64 12.43 3.67
CA GLY A 228 -7.60 13.10 2.88
C GLY A 228 -6.57 12.14 2.29
N LEU A 229 -7.03 10.94 1.91
CA LEU A 229 -6.29 9.91 1.18
C LEU A 229 -6.91 9.73 -0.21
N GLU A 230 -6.15 9.17 -1.15
CA GLU A 230 -6.64 8.82 -2.49
C GLU A 230 -6.73 7.30 -2.67
N LEU A 231 -7.92 6.78 -2.99
CA LEU A 231 -8.11 5.36 -3.33
C LEU A 231 -7.80 5.13 -4.82
N ILE A 232 -6.72 4.41 -5.08
CA ILE A 232 -6.29 4.04 -6.44
C ILE A 232 -6.97 2.73 -6.83
N LEU A 233 -7.64 2.74 -7.97
CA LEU A 233 -8.33 1.58 -8.53
C LEU A 233 -7.55 0.98 -9.70
N LEU A 234 -7.70 -0.33 -9.84
CA LEU A 234 -7.01 -1.12 -10.84
C LEU A 234 -7.91 -1.46 -12.02
N THR A 235 -7.31 -1.50 -13.19
CA THR A 235 -7.87 -2.12 -14.40
C THR A 235 -6.89 -3.15 -14.94
N THR A 236 -7.40 -4.18 -15.63
CA THR A 236 -6.63 -5.33 -16.10
C THR A 236 -6.86 -5.56 -17.59
N PRO A 237 -6.03 -6.39 -18.27
CA PRO A 237 -6.20 -6.64 -19.70
C PRO A 237 -7.51 -7.34 -20.09
N THR A 238 -8.21 -7.92 -19.11
CA THR A 238 -9.51 -8.58 -19.26
C THR A 238 -10.69 -7.67 -18.91
N THR A 239 -10.44 -6.44 -18.45
CA THR A 239 -11.49 -5.48 -18.09
C THR A 239 -12.15 -4.92 -19.35
N PRO A 240 -13.49 -5.04 -19.52
CA PRO A 240 -14.18 -4.45 -20.67
C PRO A 240 -14.10 -2.92 -20.69
N LYS A 241 -14.07 -2.31 -21.88
CA LYS A 241 -13.96 -0.84 -22.04
C LYS A 241 -14.99 -0.03 -21.25
N SER A 242 -16.25 -0.48 -21.23
CA SER A 242 -17.30 0.17 -20.44
C SER A 242 -17.01 0.15 -18.93
N ARG A 243 -16.39 -0.93 -18.44
CA ARG A 243 -15.96 -1.03 -17.03
C ARG A 243 -14.70 -0.21 -16.77
N MET A 244 -13.78 -0.11 -17.74
CA MET A 244 -12.61 0.76 -17.65
C MET A 244 -13.01 2.23 -17.45
N ASP A 245 -14.01 2.71 -18.19
CA ASP A 245 -14.56 4.08 -18.02
C ASP A 245 -15.08 4.30 -16.59
N THR A 246 -15.87 3.37 -16.04
CA THR A 246 -16.38 3.48 -14.67
C THR A 246 -15.25 3.44 -13.63
N ILE A 247 -14.26 2.57 -13.80
CA ILE A 247 -13.06 2.50 -12.93
C ILE A 247 -12.29 3.82 -13.00
N ALA A 248 -12.04 4.32 -14.21
CA ALA A 248 -11.30 5.55 -14.42
C ALA A 248 -12.00 6.76 -13.77
N LYS A 249 -13.33 6.85 -13.88
CA LYS A 249 -14.13 7.88 -13.20
C LYS A 249 -14.05 7.78 -11.67
N ALA A 250 -14.08 6.56 -11.13
CA ALA A 250 -14.05 6.31 -9.69
C ALA A 250 -12.65 6.41 -9.06
N SER A 251 -11.58 6.12 -9.80
CA SER A 251 -10.20 6.12 -9.27
C SER A 251 -9.74 7.52 -8.83
N GLN A 252 -8.94 7.60 -7.79
CA GLN A 252 -8.32 8.83 -7.28
C GLN A 252 -6.79 8.76 -7.44
N GLY A 253 -6.12 9.91 -7.49
CA GLY A 253 -4.70 10.00 -7.84
C GLY A 253 -4.42 9.66 -9.31
N PHE A 254 -4.48 8.37 -9.65
CA PHE A 254 -4.23 7.82 -10.98
C PHE A 254 -5.05 6.55 -11.23
N VAL A 255 -5.04 6.03 -12.46
CA VAL A 255 -5.57 4.70 -12.79
C VAL A 255 -4.42 3.71 -12.85
N TYR A 256 -4.49 2.65 -12.04
CA TYR A 256 -3.49 1.58 -12.05
C TYR A 256 -3.82 0.59 -13.17
N LEU A 257 -3.04 0.59 -14.25
CA LEU A 257 -3.15 -0.41 -15.31
C LEU A 257 -2.24 -1.60 -15.02
N VAL A 258 -2.85 -2.74 -14.68
CA VAL A 258 -2.17 -4.03 -14.57
C VAL A 258 -1.85 -4.52 -15.97
N SER A 259 -0.58 -4.77 -16.27
CA SER A 259 -0.14 -5.10 -17.63
C SER A 259 -0.12 -6.62 -17.94
N LEU A 260 -0.61 -7.46 -17.01
CA LEU A 260 -0.64 -8.92 -17.14
C LEU A 260 -2.04 -9.49 -16.86
N THR A 261 -2.35 -10.60 -17.52
CA THR A 261 -3.40 -11.53 -17.10
C THR A 261 -2.82 -12.52 -16.08
N GLY A 262 -3.09 -12.32 -14.79
CA GLY A 262 -2.57 -13.17 -13.70
C GLY A 262 -2.04 -12.37 -12.51
N VAL A 263 -1.15 -12.98 -11.73
CA VAL A 263 -0.52 -12.38 -10.53
C VAL A 263 0.76 -11.61 -10.85
N THR A 264 1.32 -10.87 -9.87
CA THR A 264 2.59 -10.12 -10.04
C THR A 264 3.79 -11.01 -10.41
N GLY A 265 4.88 -10.42 -10.88
CA GLY A 265 6.14 -11.11 -11.17
C GLY A 265 6.96 -10.43 -12.26
N ALA A 266 8.28 -10.56 -12.20
CA ALA A 266 9.17 -10.11 -13.26
C ALA A 266 9.00 -10.98 -14.52
N ARG A 267 9.16 -10.38 -15.71
CA ARG A 267 9.03 -11.06 -17.00
C ARG A 267 10.15 -10.63 -17.94
N THR A 268 10.30 -11.34 -19.04
CA THR A 268 11.28 -11.04 -20.10
C THR A 268 10.76 -10.04 -21.14
N SER A 269 9.45 -9.77 -21.16
CA SER A 269 8.82 -8.78 -22.05
C SER A 269 7.49 -8.27 -21.50
N VAL A 270 7.10 -7.06 -21.93
CA VAL A 270 5.78 -6.47 -21.65
C VAL A 270 4.77 -6.98 -22.70
N GLN A 271 3.53 -7.27 -22.28
CA GLN A 271 2.49 -7.73 -23.21
C GLN A 271 2.10 -6.62 -24.20
N SER A 272 2.10 -6.92 -25.51
CA SER A 272 1.74 -5.96 -26.56
C SER A 272 0.32 -5.40 -26.43
N ARG A 273 -0.59 -6.12 -25.78
CA ARG A 273 -1.97 -5.68 -25.49
C ARG A 273 -2.01 -4.40 -24.64
N VAL A 274 -0.98 -4.14 -23.84
CA VAL A 274 -0.90 -2.99 -22.92
C VAL A 274 -0.91 -1.67 -23.69
N GLN A 275 -0.23 -1.60 -24.83
CA GLN A 275 -0.24 -0.43 -25.70
C GLN A 275 -1.67 -0.08 -26.15
N GLY A 276 -2.45 -1.09 -26.56
CA GLY A 276 -3.85 -0.91 -26.95
C GLY A 276 -4.73 -0.45 -25.78
N LEU A 277 -4.55 -1.05 -24.60
CA LEU A 277 -5.30 -0.69 -23.39
C LEU A 277 -4.99 0.73 -22.90
N LEU A 278 -3.72 1.15 -22.97
CA LEU A 278 -3.32 2.54 -22.68
C LEU A 278 -4.08 3.51 -23.57
N LYS A 279 -4.11 3.24 -24.89
CA LYS A 279 -4.87 4.05 -25.84
C LYS A 279 -6.36 4.08 -25.51
N GLU A 280 -6.97 2.92 -25.24
CA GLU A 280 -8.39 2.83 -24.87
C GLU A 280 -8.72 3.58 -23.58
N LEU A 281 -7.84 3.55 -22.58
CA LEU A 281 -8.01 4.29 -21.33
C LEU A 281 -7.89 5.80 -21.58
N LYS A 282 -6.92 6.26 -22.37
CA LYS A 282 -6.78 7.67 -22.73
C LYS A 282 -7.95 8.22 -23.53
N GLU A 283 -8.72 7.36 -24.20
CA GLU A 283 -9.97 7.77 -24.86
C GLU A 283 -11.14 8.01 -23.89
N VAL A 284 -11.07 7.50 -22.66
CA VAL A 284 -12.18 7.59 -21.68
C VAL A 284 -11.84 8.42 -20.42
N THR A 285 -10.57 8.79 -20.22
CA THR A 285 -10.14 9.58 -19.05
C THR A 285 -8.92 10.45 -19.34
N ASP A 286 -8.88 11.62 -18.70
CA ASP A 286 -7.70 12.50 -18.64
C ASP A 286 -6.84 12.27 -17.39
N LYS A 287 -7.27 11.37 -16.49
CA LYS A 287 -6.48 11.02 -15.30
C LYS A 287 -5.18 10.31 -15.70
N PRO A 288 -4.10 10.53 -14.94
CA PRO A 288 -2.84 9.82 -15.18
C PRO A 288 -3.04 8.31 -15.14
N ILE A 289 -2.34 7.59 -16.01
CA ILE A 289 -2.35 6.13 -16.06
C ILE A 289 -0.95 5.62 -15.74
N ALA A 290 -0.82 4.91 -14.62
CA ALA A 290 0.43 4.26 -14.24
C ALA A 290 0.36 2.76 -14.56
N VAL A 291 1.39 2.23 -15.22
CA VAL A 291 1.44 0.85 -15.66
C VAL A 291 2.29 0.03 -14.71
N GLY A 292 1.75 -1.08 -14.21
CA GLY A 292 2.46 -2.01 -13.33
C GLY A 292 2.42 -3.46 -13.81
N PHE A 293 3.05 -4.34 -13.01
CA PHE A 293 3.14 -5.79 -13.16
C PHE A 293 4.01 -6.25 -14.35
N GLY A 294 5.19 -6.82 -14.12
CA GLY A 294 6.04 -7.34 -15.21
C GLY A 294 7.16 -6.41 -15.68
N ILE A 295 7.16 -5.16 -15.21
CA ILE A 295 8.27 -4.22 -15.41
C ILE A 295 9.41 -4.61 -14.46
N SER A 296 10.56 -4.94 -15.04
CA SER A 296 11.71 -5.46 -14.30
C SER A 296 13.06 -5.03 -14.86
N LEU A 297 13.05 -4.29 -15.97
CA LEU A 297 14.23 -3.79 -16.66
C LEU A 297 13.97 -2.33 -17.08
N PRO A 298 15.01 -1.48 -17.16
CA PRO A 298 14.88 -0.12 -17.67
C PRO A 298 14.24 -0.04 -19.06
N GLU A 299 14.52 -1.01 -19.93
CA GLU A 299 13.94 -1.09 -21.27
C GLU A 299 12.43 -1.33 -21.24
N HIS A 300 11.92 -2.09 -20.27
CA HIS A 300 10.48 -2.27 -20.07
C HIS A 300 9.82 -0.96 -19.63
N ALA A 301 10.50 -0.21 -18.75
CA ALA A 301 10.03 1.09 -18.27
C ALA A 301 9.97 2.11 -19.43
N ALA A 302 11.04 2.23 -20.21
CA ALA A 302 11.09 3.09 -21.39
C ALA A 302 10.00 2.72 -22.41
N GLN A 303 9.78 1.41 -22.65
CA GLN A 303 8.77 0.94 -23.59
C GLN A 303 7.34 1.34 -23.19
N VAL A 304 6.97 1.19 -21.91
CA VAL A 304 5.61 1.58 -21.48
C VAL A 304 5.42 3.10 -21.53
N VAL A 305 6.48 3.88 -21.35
CA VAL A 305 6.47 5.33 -21.55
C VAL A 305 6.28 5.70 -23.02
N GLU A 306 6.98 5.03 -23.93
CA GLU A 306 6.80 5.21 -25.37
C GLU A 306 5.35 4.95 -25.80
N TRP A 307 4.68 3.98 -25.14
CA TRP A 307 3.26 3.69 -25.36
C TRP A 307 2.30 4.70 -24.71
N GLY A 308 2.84 5.66 -23.95
CA GLY A 308 2.10 6.77 -23.37
C GLY A 308 1.71 6.57 -21.90
N ALA A 309 2.37 5.72 -21.12
CA ALA A 309 2.15 5.69 -19.67
C ALA A 309 2.55 7.03 -19.02
N ASP A 310 1.77 7.48 -18.03
CA ASP A 310 2.09 8.66 -17.22
C ASP A 310 2.88 8.28 -15.95
N GLY A 311 2.93 6.98 -15.62
CA GLY A 311 3.74 6.41 -14.55
C GLY A 311 4.14 4.96 -14.78
N VAL A 312 5.21 4.52 -14.13
CA VAL A 312 5.79 3.18 -14.22
C VAL A 312 5.91 2.59 -12.82
N ILE A 313 5.27 1.44 -12.59
CA ILE A 313 5.26 0.76 -11.29
C ILE A 313 6.15 -0.48 -11.33
N VAL A 314 7.14 -0.52 -10.44
CA VAL A 314 8.16 -1.59 -10.40
C VAL A 314 8.16 -2.26 -9.03
N GLY A 315 7.58 -3.45 -8.94
CA GLY A 315 7.49 -4.20 -7.67
C GLY A 315 8.44 -5.38 -7.59
N SER A 316 8.13 -6.50 -8.25
CA SER A 316 8.85 -7.75 -8.05
C SER A 316 10.36 -7.67 -8.29
N ALA A 317 10.83 -6.81 -9.21
CA ALA A 317 12.27 -6.62 -9.42
C ALA A 317 12.96 -5.97 -8.21
N ILE A 318 12.35 -4.92 -7.64
CA ILE A 318 12.85 -4.24 -6.44
C ILE A 318 12.82 -5.17 -5.22
N VAL A 319 11.69 -5.85 -5.01
CA VAL A 319 11.53 -6.82 -3.92
C VAL A 319 12.56 -7.94 -4.02
N LYS A 320 12.83 -8.44 -5.23
CA LYS A 320 13.86 -9.46 -5.46
C LYS A 320 15.25 -8.95 -5.09
N ILE A 321 15.61 -7.75 -5.54
CA ILE A 321 16.93 -7.14 -5.25
C ILE A 321 17.18 -7.02 -3.76
N LEU A 322 16.20 -6.51 -3.00
CA LEU A 322 16.35 -6.36 -1.55
C LEU A 322 16.28 -7.70 -0.80
N GLY A 323 15.30 -8.53 -1.13
CA GLY A 323 14.99 -9.75 -0.38
C GLY A 323 15.90 -10.94 -0.66
N GLU A 324 16.63 -10.94 -1.78
CA GLU A 324 17.57 -12.01 -2.16
C GLU A 324 19.04 -11.59 -2.05
N ALA A 325 19.32 -10.36 -1.62
CA ALA A 325 20.70 -9.91 -1.39
C ALA A 325 21.37 -10.67 -0.24
N ALA A 326 22.70 -10.80 -0.29
CA ALA A 326 23.47 -11.49 0.75
C ALA A 326 23.48 -10.71 2.08
N SER A 327 23.27 -9.40 2.05
CA SER A 327 23.11 -8.55 3.23
C SER A 327 22.23 -7.33 2.94
N PRO A 328 21.63 -6.69 3.96
CA PRO A 328 20.88 -5.44 3.78
C PRO A 328 21.69 -4.35 3.07
N LYS A 329 22.98 -4.20 3.41
CA LYS A 329 23.86 -3.22 2.79
C LYS A 329 24.05 -3.46 1.29
N GLU A 330 24.26 -4.72 0.88
CA GLU A 330 24.37 -5.08 -0.53
C GLU A 330 23.04 -4.91 -1.26
N GLY A 331 21.92 -5.25 -0.62
CA GLY A 331 20.58 -5.06 -1.17
C GLY A 331 20.27 -3.59 -1.44
N LEU A 332 20.59 -2.70 -0.49
CA LEU A 332 20.42 -1.26 -0.64
C LEU A 332 21.30 -0.68 -1.76
N ALA A 333 22.57 -1.09 -1.84
CA ALA A 333 23.47 -0.65 -2.92
C ALA A 333 22.98 -1.12 -4.30
N ALA A 334 22.50 -2.36 -4.40
CA ALA A 334 21.93 -2.89 -5.63
C ALA A 334 20.61 -2.19 -5.99
N LEU A 335 19.78 -1.85 -5.00
CA LEU A 335 18.55 -1.10 -5.17
C LEU A 335 18.83 0.31 -5.69
N GLU A 336 19.82 1.00 -5.14
CA GLU A 336 20.26 2.33 -5.58
C GLU A 336 20.66 2.30 -7.05
N LYS A 337 21.53 1.36 -7.41
CA LYS A 337 21.95 1.20 -8.80
C LYS A 337 20.75 0.96 -9.72
N PHE A 338 19.88 0.01 -9.38
CA PHE A 338 18.73 -0.34 -10.21
C PHE A 338 17.73 0.81 -10.33
N THR A 339 17.50 1.57 -9.26
CA THR A 339 16.59 2.72 -9.27
C THR A 339 17.14 3.85 -10.13
N ASN A 340 18.46 4.11 -10.08
CA ASN A 340 19.11 5.06 -10.98
C ASN A 340 19.04 4.61 -12.44
N ASP A 341 19.26 3.33 -12.72
CA ASP A 341 19.12 2.77 -14.08
C ASP A 341 17.68 2.94 -14.61
N LEU A 342 16.66 2.70 -13.76
CA LEU A 342 15.26 2.97 -14.09
C LEU A 342 15.02 4.47 -14.35
N LYS A 343 15.48 5.35 -13.46
CA LYS A 343 15.24 6.79 -13.59
C LYS A 343 15.91 7.37 -14.84
N ASN A 344 17.10 6.88 -15.20
CA ASN A 344 17.80 7.28 -16.43
C ASN A 344 17.11 6.80 -17.71
N ALA A 345 16.26 5.78 -17.64
CA ALA A 345 15.47 5.30 -18.77
C ALA A 345 14.12 6.02 -18.92
N LEU A 346 13.80 6.95 -18.01
CA LEU A 346 12.59 7.75 -18.02
C LEU A 346 12.92 9.21 -18.40
N PRO A 347 11.99 9.93 -19.06
CA PRO A 347 12.16 11.33 -19.43
C PRO A 347 12.15 12.31 -18.23
#